data_AF-A0A5Q2TF05-F1
#
_entry.id   AF-A0A5Q2TF05-F1
#
_cell.length_a   1.000
_cell.length_b   1.000
_cell.length_c   1.000
_cell.angle_alpha   90.00
_cell.angle_beta   90.00
_cell.angle_gamma   90.00
#
_symmetry.space_group_name_H-M   'P 1'
#
loop_
_entity.id
_entity.type
_entity.pdbx_description
1 polymer ?
#
loop_
_entity_poly.entity_id
_entity_poly.type
_entity_poly.pdbx_seq_one_letter_code
_entity_poly.pdbx_strand_id
1 'polypeptide(L)'
;MKCNKEIVELMHQYLDGDITRNDEQRLRSHLQSCEACQKHFQELKRTVALVTANIELKPSTDFTSNVMAGLPKEKKRMTAKRWMKLHPMITAAAIFFIFMFSGILSAWNQEQQQLSYPKGQNLIVENDTVIVPKDVVIEDDLEIKNANVKVEGKVLGDVILINGEHLSASAGKIAGEIKEVDQIFNWMWYKLKDLVESVFSLD
;
A
#
# COMPACT_ATOMS: atom_id res chain seq x y z
N MET A 1 72.26 10.72 -34.83
CA MET A 1 70.90 11.27 -34.69
C MET A 1 70.71 11.79 -33.27
N LYS A 2 70.00 12.92 -33.06
CA LYS A 2 69.83 13.48 -31.71
C LYS A 2 68.77 12.67 -30.95
N CYS A 3 69.14 12.08 -29.80
CA CYS A 3 68.16 11.50 -28.86
C CYS A 3 67.41 12.69 -28.23
N ASN A 4 66.18 12.94 -28.66
CA ASN A 4 65.36 14.05 -28.15
C ASN A 4 64.51 13.57 -26.97
N LYS A 5 64.08 14.50 -26.11
CA LYS A 5 63.13 14.23 -25.01
C LYS A 5 61.85 13.54 -25.50
N GLU A 6 61.40 13.89 -26.69
CA GLU A 6 60.25 13.28 -27.36
C GLU A 6 60.39 11.76 -27.53
N ILE A 7 61.57 11.25 -27.88
CA ILE A 7 61.78 9.79 -28.02
C ILE A 7 61.68 9.09 -26.67
N VAL A 8 62.16 9.72 -25.60
CA VAL A 8 62.07 9.18 -24.24
C VAL A 8 60.61 9.16 -23.78
N GLU A 9 59.84 10.20 -24.10
CA GLU A 9 58.39 10.23 -23.83
C GLU A 9 57.65 9.08 -24.54
N LEU A 10 57.98 8.82 -25.81
CA LEU A 10 57.43 7.68 -26.54
C LEU A 10 57.81 6.32 -25.91
N MET A 11 59.01 6.20 -25.31
CA MET A 11 59.37 4.98 -24.56
C MET A 11 58.44 4.73 -23.38
N HIS A 12 58.08 5.79 -22.64
CA HIS A 12 57.17 5.68 -21.49
C HIS A 12 55.74 5.34 -21.94
N GLN A 13 55.20 6.06 -22.92
CA GLN A 13 53.87 5.75 -23.49
C GLN A 13 53.80 4.30 -23.97
N TYR A 14 54.87 3.76 -24.56
CA TYR A 14 54.93 2.36 -24.96
C TYR A 14 54.88 1.40 -23.76
N LEU A 15 55.61 1.70 -22.67
CA LEU A 15 55.66 0.86 -21.48
C LEU A 15 54.35 0.90 -20.69
N ASP A 16 53.64 2.03 -20.72
CA ASP A 16 52.35 2.22 -20.07
C ASP A 16 51.18 1.64 -20.88
N GLY A 17 51.39 1.34 -22.17
CA GLY A 17 50.37 0.80 -23.07
C GLY A 17 49.50 1.85 -23.77
N ASP A 18 49.87 3.13 -23.69
CA ASP A 18 49.10 4.28 -24.18
C ASP A 18 49.62 4.88 -25.50
N ILE A 19 50.58 4.22 -26.16
CA ILE A 19 51.19 4.71 -27.42
C ILE A 19 50.30 4.52 -28.65
N THR A 20 50.30 5.50 -29.55
CA THR A 20 49.62 5.37 -30.85
C THR A 20 50.43 4.53 -31.85
N ARG A 21 49.77 3.94 -32.86
CA ARG A 21 50.44 3.12 -33.89
C ARG A 21 51.50 3.90 -34.68
N ASN A 22 51.25 5.18 -34.96
CA ASN A 22 52.18 6.04 -35.69
C ASN A 22 53.44 6.31 -34.85
N ASP A 23 53.24 6.63 -33.57
CA ASP A 23 54.34 6.94 -32.66
C ASP A 23 55.15 5.69 -32.29
N GLU A 24 54.50 4.52 -32.20
CA GLU A 24 55.20 3.25 -32.06
C GLU A 24 56.14 2.99 -33.24
N GLN A 25 55.69 3.26 -34.48
CA GLN A 25 56.54 3.11 -35.67
C GLN A 25 57.71 4.09 -35.66
N ARG A 26 57.50 5.34 -35.23
CA ARG A 26 58.56 6.34 -35.05
C ARG A 26 59.57 5.90 -34.00
N LEU A 27 59.10 5.41 -32.85
CA LEU A 27 59.95 4.89 -31.79
C LEU A 27 60.78 3.69 -32.28
N ARG A 28 60.14 2.70 -32.93
CA ARG A 28 60.84 1.53 -33.49
C ARG A 28 61.92 1.93 -34.50
N SER A 29 61.62 2.89 -35.37
CA SER A 29 62.57 3.38 -36.38
C SER A 29 63.77 4.07 -35.73
N HIS A 30 63.56 4.83 -34.64
CA HIS A 30 64.63 5.47 -33.89
C HIS A 30 65.49 4.47 -33.10
N LEU A 31 64.88 3.46 -32.49
CA LEU A 31 65.60 2.42 -31.75
C LEU A 31 66.50 1.56 -32.65
N GLN A 32 66.16 1.43 -33.94
CA GLN A 32 67.01 0.73 -34.92
C GLN A 32 68.23 1.55 -35.35
N SER A 33 68.15 2.88 -35.30
CA SER A 33 69.21 3.78 -35.78
C SER A 33 70.06 4.39 -34.66
N CYS A 34 69.67 4.23 -33.39
CA CYS A 34 70.34 4.83 -32.24
C CYS A 34 70.58 3.83 -31.10
N GLU A 35 71.81 3.34 -30.99
CA GLU A 35 72.24 2.36 -29.96
C GLU A 35 72.05 2.88 -28.53
N ALA A 36 72.31 4.17 -28.27
CA ALA A 36 72.15 4.76 -26.95
C ALA A 36 70.69 4.70 -26.45
N CYS A 37 69.73 5.09 -27.31
CA CYS A 37 68.31 5.05 -26.95
C CYS A 37 67.80 3.60 -26.92
N GLN A 38 68.37 2.67 -27.71
CA GLN A 38 68.10 1.23 -27.62
C GLN A 38 68.52 0.65 -26.26
N LYS A 39 69.73 0.96 -25.79
CA LYS A 39 70.23 0.51 -24.50
C LYS A 39 69.38 1.04 -23.35
N HIS A 40 69.05 2.33 -23.38
CA HIS A 40 68.16 2.95 -22.40
C HIS A 40 66.79 2.27 -22.33
N PHE A 41 66.19 1.98 -23.49
CA PHE A 41 64.91 1.28 -23.55
C PHE A 41 64.98 -0.16 -23.00
N GLN A 42 66.08 -0.87 -23.24
CA GLN A 42 66.32 -2.19 -22.65
C GLN A 42 66.47 -2.12 -21.13
N GLU A 43 67.17 -1.11 -20.61
CA GLU A 43 67.30 -0.87 -19.16
C GLU A 43 65.94 -0.60 -18.52
N LEU A 44 65.10 0.25 -19.13
CA LEU A 44 63.72 0.50 -18.67
C LEU A 44 62.88 -0.79 -18.66
N LYS A 45 62.91 -1.57 -19.74
CA LYS A 45 62.19 -2.86 -19.81
C LYS A 45 62.63 -3.85 -18.73
N ARG A 46 63.94 -3.93 -18.47
CA ARG A 46 64.48 -4.79 -17.40
C ARG A 46 63.98 -4.33 -16.04
N THR A 47 63.97 -3.03 -15.76
CA THR A 47 63.45 -2.48 -14.51
C THR A 47 61.98 -2.83 -14.31
N VAL A 48 61.14 -2.64 -15.32
CA VAL A 48 59.70 -3.02 -15.27
C VAL A 48 59.54 -4.52 -15.02
N ALA A 49 60.32 -5.36 -15.70
CA ALA A 49 60.27 -6.80 -15.51
C ALA A 49 60.69 -7.22 -14.08
N LEU A 50 61.74 -6.61 -13.51
CA LEU A 50 62.20 -6.90 -12.16
C LEU A 50 61.17 -6.51 -11.10
N VAL A 51 60.49 -5.37 -11.27
CA VAL A 51 59.45 -4.92 -10.35
C VAL A 51 58.22 -5.83 -10.42
N THR A 52 57.85 -6.28 -11.62
CA THR A 52 56.63 -7.09 -11.82
C THR A 52 56.81 -8.58 -11.53
N ALA A 53 58.02 -9.13 -11.67
CA ALA A 53 58.28 -10.57 -11.57
C ALA A 53 57.92 -11.22 -10.22
N ASN A 54 57.84 -10.46 -9.13
CA ASN A 54 57.60 -11.00 -7.78
C ASN A 54 56.30 -10.53 -7.13
N ILE A 55 55.36 -10.02 -7.93
CA ILE A 55 54.08 -9.50 -7.42
C ILE A 55 53.06 -10.66 -7.36
N GLU A 56 53.23 -11.58 -6.41
CA GLU A 56 52.12 -12.42 -5.94
C GLU A 56 51.33 -11.66 -4.86
N LEU A 57 50.52 -10.69 -5.29
CA LEU A 57 49.60 -10.00 -4.38
C LEU A 57 48.37 -10.87 -4.15
N LYS A 58 48.41 -11.66 -3.06
CA LYS A 58 47.21 -12.30 -2.54
C LYS A 58 46.53 -11.33 -1.56
N PRO A 59 45.23 -11.03 -1.75
CA PRO A 59 44.50 -10.27 -0.75
C PRO A 59 44.45 -11.04 0.57
N SER A 60 44.27 -10.33 1.68
CA SER A 60 43.98 -10.99 2.96
C SER A 60 42.70 -11.83 2.85
N THR A 61 42.58 -12.87 3.67
CA THR A 61 41.39 -13.74 3.72
C THR A 61 40.10 -12.94 3.95
N ASP A 62 40.21 -11.79 4.62
CA ASP A 62 39.09 -10.96 5.03
C ASP A 62 38.79 -9.81 4.07
N PHE A 63 39.60 -9.64 3.01
CA PHE A 63 39.46 -8.53 2.06
C PHE A 63 38.04 -8.44 1.49
N THR A 64 37.51 -9.58 1.01
CA THR A 64 36.15 -9.63 0.45
C THR A 64 35.10 -9.26 1.49
N SER A 65 35.22 -9.76 2.71
CA SER A 65 34.28 -9.44 3.80
C SER A 65 34.29 -7.95 4.11
N ASN A 66 35.47 -7.36 4.25
CA ASN A 66 35.65 -5.94 4.57
C ASN A 66 35.13 -5.02 3.46
N VAL A 67 35.37 -5.37 2.19
CA VAL A 67 34.82 -4.64 1.04
C VAL A 67 33.30 -4.70 1.05
N MET A 68 32.72 -5.90 1.20
CA MET A 68 31.28 -6.08 1.20
C MET A 68 30.60 -5.36 2.38
N ALA A 69 31.25 -5.30 3.54
CA ALA A 69 30.77 -4.55 4.70
C ALA A 69 30.79 -3.03 4.48
N GLY A 70 31.74 -2.52 3.68
CA GLY A 70 31.87 -1.10 3.34
C GLY A 70 30.92 -0.62 2.24
N LEU A 71 30.25 -1.52 1.53
CA LEU A 71 29.32 -1.13 0.47
C LEU A 71 28.06 -0.46 1.07
N PRO A 72 27.57 0.63 0.45
CA PRO A 72 26.31 1.22 0.87
C PRO A 72 25.19 0.19 0.72
N LYS A 73 24.45 -0.05 1.81
CA LYS A 73 23.32 -0.98 1.78
C LYS A 73 22.33 -0.52 0.72
N GLU A 74 22.02 -1.41 -0.23
CA GLU A 74 20.93 -1.16 -1.17
C GLU A 74 19.68 -0.81 -0.36
N LYS A 75 19.11 0.37 -0.64
CA LYS A 75 17.85 0.76 -0.02
C LYS A 75 16.82 -0.24 -0.50
N LYS A 76 16.47 -1.22 0.34
CA LYS A 76 15.31 -2.12 0.15
C LYS A 76 14.03 -1.29 0.26
N ARG A 77 13.82 -0.36 -0.67
CA ARG A 77 12.54 0.31 -0.87
C ARG A 77 11.67 -0.70 -1.59
N MET A 78 11.06 -1.57 -0.80
CA MET A 78 9.92 -2.35 -1.26
C MET A 78 8.78 -1.35 -1.44
N THR A 79 8.73 -0.74 -2.62
CA THR A 79 7.65 0.18 -2.98
C THR A 79 6.35 -0.62 -3.02
N ALA A 80 5.23 -0.02 -2.59
CA ALA A 80 3.92 -0.66 -2.65
C ALA A 80 3.63 -1.24 -4.05
N LYS A 81 4.10 -0.55 -5.09
CA LYS A 81 4.04 -1.00 -6.50
C LYS A 81 4.80 -2.30 -6.78
N ARG A 82 5.93 -2.55 -6.12
CA ARG A 82 6.70 -3.80 -6.26
C ARG A 82 6.05 -4.95 -5.48
N TRP A 83 5.45 -4.67 -4.33
CA TRP A 83 4.72 -5.67 -3.54
C TRP A 83 3.44 -6.14 -4.23
N MET A 84 2.66 -5.20 -4.79
CA MET A 84 1.47 -5.53 -5.61
C MET A 84 1.84 -6.39 -6.84
N LYS A 85 3.01 -6.13 -7.47
CA LYS A 85 3.52 -6.96 -8.57
C LYS A 85 3.98 -8.35 -8.14
N LEU A 86 4.47 -8.51 -6.90
CA LEU A 86 4.93 -9.79 -6.39
C LEU A 86 3.75 -10.70 -5.99
N HIS A 87 2.62 -10.13 -5.59
CA HIS A 87 1.44 -10.86 -5.12
C HIS A 87 0.17 -10.49 -5.90
N PRO A 88 0.06 -10.89 -7.18
CA PRO A 88 -1.09 -10.55 -8.01
C PRO A 88 -2.42 -11.11 -7.48
N MET A 89 -2.41 -12.31 -6.86
CA MET A 89 -3.62 -12.92 -6.30
C MET A 89 -4.19 -12.14 -5.10
N ILE A 90 -3.34 -11.69 -4.17
CA ILE A 90 -3.77 -10.92 -3.00
C ILE A 90 -4.32 -9.56 -3.44
N THR A 91 -3.65 -8.92 -4.41
CA THR A 91 -4.09 -7.63 -4.96
C THR A 91 -5.44 -7.76 -5.67
N ALA A 92 -5.65 -8.81 -6.46
CA ALA A 92 -6.92 -9.08 -7.12
C ALA A 92 -8.04 -9.38 -6.11
N ALA A 93 -7.76 -10.18 -5.08
CA ALA A 93 -8.72 -10.48 -4.02
C ALA A 93 -9.15 -9.21 -3.26
N ALA A 94 -8.20 -8.33 -2.92
CA ALA A 94 -8.51 -7.06 -2.26
C ALA A 94 -9.44 -6.18 -3.10
N ILE A 95 -9.16 -6.05 -4.41
CA ILE A 95 -10.01 -5.29 -5.34
C ILE A 95 -11.40 -5.93 -5.47
N PHE A 96 -11.47 -7.25 -5.56
CA PHE A 96 -12.74 -7.99 -5.60
C PHE A 96 -13.58 -7.71 -4.36
N PHE A 97 -13.00 -7.79 -3.17
CA PHE A 97 -13.72 -7.50 -1.93
C PHE A 97 -14.13 -6.04 -1.84
N ILE A 98 -13.31 -5.08 -2.29
CA ILE A 98 -13.71 -3.67 -2.34
C ILE A 98 -14.96 -3.49 -3.20
N PHE A 99 -15.01 -4.08 -4.39
CA PHE A 99 -16.20 -4.01 -5.24
C PHE A 99 -17.40 -4.76 -4.66
N MET A 100 -17.16 -5.94 -4.07
CA MET A 100 -18.21 -6.73 -3.43
C MET A 100 -18.84 -5.96 -2.26
N PHE A 101 -18.03 -5.40 -1.36
CA PHE A 101 -18.50 -4.59 -0.24
C PHE A 101 -19.17 -3.30 -0.70
N SER A 102 -18.65 -2.66 -1.76
CA SER A 102 -19.32 -1.50 -2.35
C SER A 102 -20.73 -1.83 -2.87
N GLY A 103 -20.91 -3.02 -3.47
CA GLY A 103 -22.22 -3.49 -3.91
C GLY A 103 -23.19 -3.75 -2.75
N ILE A 104 -22.70 -4.37 -1.67
CA ILE A 104 -23.50 -4.63 -0.46
C ILE A 104 -23.93 -3.32 0.21
N LEU A 105 -23.01 -2.36 0.35
CA LEU A 105 -23.33 -1.04 0.91
C LEU A 105 -24.37 -0.30 0.08
N SER A 106 -24.29 -0.39 -1.26
CA SER A 106 -25.28 0.21 -2.15
C SER A 106 -26.66 -0.41 -2.00
N ALA A 107 -26.76 -1.74 -1.87
CA ALA A 107 -28.04 -2.43 -1.68
C ALA A 107 -28.66 -2.09 -0.30
N TRP A 108 -27.83 -1.95 0.74
CA TRP A 108 -28.29 -1.62 2.09
C TRP A 108 -28.86 -0.20 2.18
N ASN A 109 -28.24 0.76 1.50
CA ASN A 109 -28.75 2.14 1.45
C ASN A 109 -30.17 2.23 0.86
N GLN A 110 -30.55 1.30 -0.02
CA GLN A 110 -31.88 1.27 -0.63
C GLN A 110 -32.96 0.74 0.32
N GLU A 111 -32.60 -0.15 1.25
CA GLU A 111 -33.53 -0.72 2.24
C GLU A 111 -33.84 0.26 3.40
N GLN A 112 -32.91 1.18 3.69
CA GLN A 112 -33.09 2.22 4.72
C GLN A 112 -34.07 3.35 4.32
N GLN A 113 -34.49 3.42 3.05
CA GLN A 113 -35.36 4.51 2.56
C GLN A 113 -36.84 4.10 2.46
N GLN A 114 -37.20 2.86 2.82
CA GLN A 114 -38.57 2.39 2.73
C GLN A 114 -39.31 2.54 4.06
N LEU A 115 -40.34 3.39 4.09
CA LEU A 115 -41.24 3.60 5.23
C LEU A 115 -42.02 2.31 5.55
N SER A 116 -42.00 1.87 6.80
CA SER A 116 -42.70 0.65 7.26
C SER A 116 -43.51 0.92 8.54
N TYR A 117 -44.77 0.50 8.54
CA TYR A 117 -45.71 0.63 9.65
C TYR A 117 -46.69 -0.56 9.67
N PRO A 118 -47.27 -0.91 10.83
CA PRO A 118 -48.24 -2.00 10.92
C PRO A 118 -49.50 -1.70 10.12
N LYS A 119 -49.78 -2.54 9.12
CA LYS A 119 -51.00 -2.43 8.29
C LYS A 119 -52.16 -3.04 9.06
N GLY A 120 -53.26 -2.29 9.21
CA GLY A 120 -54.49 -2.76 9.86
C GLY A 120 -54.93 -2.02 11.12
N GLN A 121 -54.16 -1.02 11.58
CA GLN A 121 -54.43 -0.29 12.84
C GLN A 121 -55.05 1.12 12.64
N ASN A 122 -55.76 1.37 11.52
CA ASN A 122 -56.39 2.68 11.20
C ASN A 122 -55.44 3.89 11.38
N LEU A 123 -54.18 3.71 10.98
CA LEU A 123 -53.15 4.75 10.96
C LEU A 123 -53.30 5.60 9.70
N ILE A 124 -53.10 6.91 9.83
CA ILE A 124 -53.09 7.85 8.71
C ILE A 124 -51.64 8.19 8.40
N VAL A 125 -51.23 8.03 7.14
CA VAL A 125 -49.87 8.37 6.69
C VAL A 125 -49.94 9.66 5.86
N GLU A 126 -49.31 10.72 6.34
CA GLU A 126 -49.15 11.98 5.63
C GLU A 126 -47.67 12.24 5.39
N ASN A 127 -47.23 12.20 4.12
CA ASN A 127 -45.82 12.27 3.72
C ASN A 127 -44.99 11.22 4.47
N ASP A 128 -44.02 11.66 5.29
CA ASP A 128 -43.17 10.79 6.12
C ASP A 128 -43.64 10.75 7.58
N THR A 129 -44.89 11.09 7.89
CA THR A 129 -45.44 11.07 9.25
C THR A 129 -46.57 10.07 9.39
N VAL A 130 -46.42 9.13 10.33
CA VAL A 130 -47.46 8.19 10.74
C VAL A 130 -48.24 8.81 11.91
N ILE A 131 -49.54 9.02 11.69
CA ILE A 131 -50.42 9.70 12.63
C ILE A 131 -51.39 8.68 13.25
N VAL A 132 -51.42 8.63 14.58
CA VAL A 132 -52.45 7.93 15.35
C VAL A 132 -53.57 8.92 15.65
N PRO A 133 -54.74 8.86 14.98
CA PRO A 133 -55.82 9.82 15.17
C PRO A 133 -56.46 9.70 16.56
N LYS A 134 -57.14 10.76 17.02
CA LYS A 134 -57.73 10.85 18.37
C LYS A 134 -58.77 9.77 18.68
N ASP A 135 -59.41 9.23 17.64
CA ASP A 135 -60.52 8.28 17.74
C ASP A 135 -60.06 6.81 17.75
N VAL A 136 -58.75 6.56 17.73
CA VAL A 136 -58.17 5.22 17.69
C VAL A 136 -57.42 4.93 18.99
N VAL A 137 -57.69 3.75 19.55
CA VAL A 137 -56.94 3.17 20.65
C VAL A 137 -56.21 1.94 20.11
N ILE A 138 -54.88 1.95 20.19
CA ILE A 138 -54.03 0.83 19.80
C ILE A 138 -53.66 0.08 21.07
N GLU A 139 -54.07 -1.18 21.17
CA GLU A 139 -53.81 -2.01 22.34
C GLU A 139 -52.43 -2.70 22.29
N ASP A 140 -51.91 -2.91 21.07
CA ASP A 140 -50.64 -3.59 20.80
C ASP A 140 -49.46 -2.61 20.67
N ASP A 141 -48.25 -3.18 20.58
CA ASP A 141 -47.01 -2.45 20.32
C ASP A 141 -47.00 -1.84 18.91
N LEU A 142 -46.51 -0.61 18.80
CA LEU A 142 -46.45 0.17 17.58
C LEU A 142 -45.00 0.33 17.11
N GLU A 143 -44.59 -0.46 16.12
CA GLU A 143 -43.25 -0.39 15.49
C GLU A 143 -43.29 0.40 14.18
N ILE A 144 -42.58 1.53 14.12
CA ILE A 144 -42.56 2.42 12.96
C ILE A 144 -41.11 2.63 12.50
N LYS A 145 -40.85 2.46 11.20
CA LYS A 145 -39.51 2.55 10.58
C LYS A 145 -39.43 3.64 9.53
N ASN A 146 -38.34 4.41 9.56
CA ASN A 146 -37.99 5.45 8.57
C ASN A 146 -39.11 6.49 8.41
N ALA A 147 -39.75 6.90 9.50
CA ALA A 147 -40.88 7.84 9.52
C ALA A 147 -40.96 8.61 10.84
N ASN A 148 -41.53 9.81 10.80
CA ASN A 148 -41.92 10.58 11.97
C ASN A 148 -43.23 10.05 12.54
N VAL A 149 -43.46 10.23 13.84
CA VAL A 149 -44.65 9.69 14.50
C VAL A 149 -45.36 10.79 15.28
N LYS A 150 -46.68 10.90 15.05
CA LYS A 150 -47.55 11.82 15.76
C LYS A 150 -48.69 11.06 16.44
N VAL A 151 -48.68 11.01 17.76
CA VAL A 151 -49.69 10.30 18.55
C VAL A 151 -50.72 11.29 19.07
N GLU A 152 -51.89 11.32 18.43
CA GLU A 152 -53.03 12.12 18.90
C GLU A 152 -54.07 11.28 19.66
N GLY A 153 -54.19 9.99 19.36
CA GLY A 153 -55.01 8.98 20.05
C GLY A 153 -54.37 8.40 21.31
N LYS A 154 -54.72 7.15 21.66
CA LYS A 154 -54.11 6.42 22.79
C LYS A 154 -53.40 5.16 22.30
N VAL A 155 -52.18 4.94 22.77
CA VAL A 155 -51.42 3.71 22.55
C VAL A 155 -51.18 3.07 23.92
N LEU A 156 -51.68 1.86 24.13
CA LEU A 156 -51.52 1.14 25.38
C LEU A 156 -50.24 0.30 25.43
N GLY A 157 -49.73 -0.12 24.26
CA GLY A 157 -48.44 -0.82 24.12
C GLY A 157 -47.23 0.09 24.03
N ASP A 158 -46.07 -0.52 23.78
CA ASP A 158 -44.80 0.17 23.57
C ASP A 158 -44.76 0.83 22.19
N VAL A 159 -44.11 2.00 22.11
CA VAL A 159 -43.86 2.68 20.82
C VAL A 159 -42.38 2.54 20.49
N ILE A 160 -42.09 1.79 19.43
CA ILE A 160 -40.73 1.52 18.96
C ILE A 160 -40.49 2.29 17.68
N LEU A 161 -39.62 3.31 17.76
CA LEU A 161 -39.24 4.15 16.63
C LEU A 161 -37.85 3.75 16.14
N ILE A 162 -37.75 3.41 14.85
CA ILE A 162 -36.49 3.01 14.22
C ILE A 162 -36.20 3.97 13.06
N ASN A 163 -35.07 4.67 13.11
CA ASN A 163 -34.69 5.70 12.13
C ASN A 163 -35.76 6.80 11.91
N GLY A 164 -36.41 7.27 12.98
CA GLY A 164 -37.33 8.41 12.92
C GLY A 164 -36.69 9.64 13.56
N GLU A 165 -36.85 10.83 12.98
CA GLU A 165 -36.23 12.05 13.51
C GLU A 165 -37.07 12.74 14.59
N HIS A 166 -38.40 12.52 14.58
CA HIS A 166 -39.32 13.21 15.48
C HIS A 166 -40.49 12.33 15.96
N LEU A 167 -40.68 12.29 17.28
CA LEU A 167 -41.87 11.75 17.96
C LEU A 167 -42.62 12.88 18.68
N SER A 168 -43.92 13.02 18.40
CA SER A 168 -44.80 14.01 19.04
C SER A 168 -46.02 13.34 19.67
N ALA A 169 -46.10 13.34 21.01
CA ALA A 169 -47.22 12.80 21.77
C ALA A 169 -47.62 13.74 22.93
N SER A 170 -48.91 13.87 23.22
CA SER A 170 -49.36 14.59 24.44
C SER A 170 -49.15 13.71 25.68
N ALA A 171 -48.76 14.31 26.81
CA ALA A 171 -48.52 13.58 28.06
C ALA A 171 -49.73 12.71 28.46
N GLY A 172 -49.49 11.42 28.75
CA GLY A 172 -50.52 10.45 29.16
C GLY A 172 -51.26 9.73 28.03
N LYS A 173 -50.82 9.88 26.77
CA LYS A 173 -51.40 9.17 25.61
C LYS A 173 -50.69 7.86 25.23
N ILE A 174 -49.50 7.64 25.75
CA ILE A 174 -48.74 6.40 25.58
C ILE A 174 -48.63 5.77 26.98
N ALA A 175 -49.15 4.55 27.15
CA ALA A 175 -49.09 3.84 28.43
C ALA A 175 -47.82 2.98 28.58
N GLY A 176 -47.27 2.49 27.46
CA GLY A 176 -46.02 1.75 27.42
C GLY A 176 -44.76 2.61 27.37
N GLU A 177 -43.61 1.98 27.17
CA GLU A 177 -42.32 2.64 27.04
C GLU A 177 -42.10 3.16 25.61
N ILE A 178 -41.41 4.29 25.51
CA ILE A 178 -40.95 4.85 24.23
C ILE A 178 -39.51 4.42 24.02
N LYS A 179 -39.26 3.64 22.95
CA LYS A 179 -37.93 3.13 22.59
C LYS A 179 -37.52 3.70 21.24
N GLU A 180 -36.52 4.58 21.26
CA GLU A 180 -35.87 5.10 20.06
C GLU A 180 -34.59 4.31 19.81
N VAL A 181 -34.51 3.66 18.66
CA VAL A 181 -33.42 2.74 18.34
C VAL A 181 -32.70 3.19 17.08
N ASP A 182 -31.49 3.73 17.26
CA ASP A 182 -30.56 3.98 16.17
C ASP A 182 -29.97 2.65 15.65
N GLN A 183 -30.20 2.36 14.36
CA GLN A 183 -29.89 1.08 13.73
C GLN A 183 -28.41 0.67 13.82
N ILE A 184 -27.50 1.64 14.02
CA ILE A 184 -26.05 1.41 14.14
C ILE A 184 -25.73 0.45 15.30
N PHE A 185 -26.43 0.57 16.44
CA PHE A 185 -26.13 -0.22 17.63
C PHE A 185 -26.72 -1.64 17.57
N ASN A 186 -27.94 -1.79 17.06
CA ASN A 186 -28.59 -3.10 17.02
C ASN A 186 -27.91 -4.02 15.99
N TRP A 187 -27.60 -3.51 14.79
CA TRP A 187 -26.88 -4.28 13.76
C TRP A 187 -25.47 -4.69 14.21
N MET A 188 -24.76 -3.80 14.90
CA MET A 188 -23.42 -4.07 15.41
C MET A 188 -23.43 -5.16 16.50
N TRP A 189 -24.44 -5.19 17.36
CA TRP A 189 -24.61 -6.26 18.36
C TRP A 189 -24.91 -7.63 17.72
N TYR A 190 -25.81 -7.68 16.73
CA TYR A 190 -26.14 -8.92 16.02
C TYR A 190 -24.95 -9.46 15.22
N LYS A 191 -24.23 -8.59 14.49
CA LYS A 191 -23.03 -9.00 13.74
C LYS A 191 -21.86 -9.43 14.62
N LEU A 192 -21.73 -8.84 15.81
CA LEU A 192 -20.71 -9.24 16.77
C LEU A 192 -20.98 -10.66 17.30
N LYS A 193 -22.25 -11.00 17.59
CA LYS A 193 -22.63 -12.35 18.02
C LYS A 193 -22.37 -13.40 16.94
N ASP A 194 -22.79 -13.15 15.70
CA ASP A 194 -22.60 -14.08 14.59
C ASP A 194 -21.11 -14.35 14.30
N LEU A 195 -20.25 -13.34 14.42
CA LEU A 195 -18.80 -13.50 14.24
C LEU A 195 -18.14 -14.26 15.39
N VAL A 196 -18.59 -14.06 16.63
CA VAL A 196 -18.07 -14.81 17.78
C VAL A 196 -18.50 -16.27 17.66
N GLU A 197 -19.78 -16.54 17.38
CA GLU A 197 -20.30 -17.91 17.30
C GLU A 197 -19.69 -18.69 16.12
N SER A 198 -19.47 -18.06 14.97
CA SER A 198 -18.81 -18.71 13.81
C SER A 198 -17.31 -19.00 14.00
N VAL A 199 -16.60 -18.21 14.82
CA VAL A 199 -15.19 -18.45 15.12
C VAL A 199 -15.01 -19.49 16.23
N PHE A 200 -15.97 -19.60 17.17
CA PHE A 200 -15.94 -20.58 18.26
C PHE A 200 -16.66 -21.90 17.96
N SER A 201 -17.31 -22.05 16.80
CA SER A 201 -17.96 -23.29 16.35
C SER A 201 -17.16 -24.09 15.31
N LEU A 202 -15.90 -23.74 15.08
CA LEU A 202 -14.94 -24.56 14.33
C LEU A 202 -14.21 -25.50 15.29
N ASP A 203 -14.89 -26.56 15.71
CA ASP A 203 -14.34 -27.83 16.20
C ASP A 203 -15.12 -28.99 15.55
#